data_AF-A0A4Y2TKE3-F1
#
_entry.id   AF-A0A4Y2TKE3-F1
#
_cell.length_a   1.000
_cell.length_b   1.000
_cell.length_c   1.000
_cell.angle_alpha   90.00
_cell.angle_beta   90.00
_cell.angle_gamma   90.00
#
_symmetry.space_group_name_H-M   'P 1'
#
loop_
_entity.id
_entity.type
_entity.pdbx_description
1 polymer ?
#
loop_
_entity_poly.entity_id
_entity_poly.type
_entity_poly.pdbx_seq_one_letter_code
_entity_poly.pdbx_strand_id
1 'polypeptide(L)'
;MSGYSKNCFSLSVLNSNGQVITDIKKIANALGETFATVSSETSYPQEFITYKTTEEGKVLKFTTNSNEEYNSDSNLTELKRALDKSRPTSPGPDDIHLNMITHLSVIHL
;
A
#
# COMPACT_ATOMS: atom_id res chain seq x y z
N MET A 1 -26.83 -18.37 5.25
CA MET A 1 -25.88 -19.50 5.27
C MET A 1 -24.81 -19.25 4.22
N SER A 2 -23.58 -18.97 4.63
CA SER A 2 -22.37 -19.29 3.86
C SER A 2 -21.23 -19.33 4.87
N GLY A 3 -20.80 -20.55 5.19
CA GLY A 3 -19.71 -20.79 6.10
C GLY A 3 -18.40 -20.43 5.43
N TYR A 4 -17.79 -19.32 5.84
CA TYR A 4 -16.38 -19.10 5.59
C TYR A 4 -15.61 -20.11 6.44
N SER A 5 -15.22 -21.23 5.83
CA SER A 5 -14.14 -22.05 6.39
C SER A 5 -12.89 -21.17 6.41
N LYS A 6 -12.53 -20.66 7.58
CA LYS A 6 -11.18 -20.15 7.81
C LYS A 6 -10.26 -21.36 7.65
N ASN A 7 -9.83 -21.62 6.41
CA ASN A 7 -8.61 -22.38 6.17
C ASN A 7 -7.46 -21.52 6.71
N CYS A 8 -7.33 -21.53 8.04
CA CYS A 8 -6.23 -20.93 8.75
C CYS A 8 -5.04 -21.83 8.47
N PHE A 9 -4.23 -21.43 7.48
CA PHE A 9 -2.95 -22.07 7.23
C PHE A 9 -2.08 -21.88 8.48
N SER A 10 -2.07 -22.88 9.36
CA SER A 10 -1.23 -22.90 10.54
C SER A 10 0.13 -23.43 10.14
N LEU A 11 1.15 -22.56 10.13
CA LEU A 11 2.53 -22.98 10.02
C LEU A 11 2.94 -23.67 11.32
N SER A 12 2.97 -25.01 11.32
CA SER A 12 3.21 -25.81 12.52
C SER A 12 4.69 -26.13 12.75
N VAL A 13 5.52 -26.03 11.72
CA VAL A 13 6.94 -26.38 11.76
C VAL A 13 7.72 -25.48 10.81
N LEU A 14 8.87 -24.97 11.27
CA LEU A 14 9.89 -24.31 10.46
C LEU A 14 11.23 -25.00 10.70
N ASN A 15 11.97 -25.31 9.62
CA ASN A 15 13.38 -25.68 9.72
C ASN A 15 14.22 -24.44 9.41
N SER A 16 14.90 -23.90 10.42
CA SER A 16 15.80 -22.76 10.28
C SER A 16 17.22 -23.23 10.55
N ASN A 17 18.07 -23.24 9.51
CA ASN A 17 19.49 -23.64 9.60
C ASN A 17 19.72 -25.00 10.27
N GLY A 18 18.83 -25.98 10.04
CA GLY A 18 18.90 -27.31 10.63
C GLY A 18 18.20 -27.44 11.99
N GLN A 19 17.72 -26.35 12.58
CA GLN A 19 16.92 -26.35 13.80
C GLN A 19 15.42 -26.42 13.47
N VAL A 20 14.73 -27.41 14.05
CA VAL A 20 13.27 -27.53 13.93
C VAL A 20 12.59 -26.68 15.01
N ILE A 21 11.77 -25.71 14.58
CA ILE A 21 11.00 -24.80 15.43
C ILE A 21 9.52 -25.12 15.24
N THR A 22 8.82 -25.40 16.34
CA THR A 22 7.38 -25.74 16.34
C THR A 22 6.51 -24.72 17.07
N ASP A 23 7.13 -23.84 17.86
CA ASP A 23 6.42 -22.76 18.55
C ASP A 23 6.08 -21.62 17.55
N ILE A 24 4.81 -21.27 17.45
CA ILE A 24 4.32 -20.29 16.46
C ILE A 24 4.93 -18.90 16.63
N LYS A 25 5.22 -18.46 17.87
CA LYS A 25 5.85 -17.15 18.12
C LYS A 25 7.30 -17.18 17.68
N LYS A 26 8.02 -18.28 17.96
CA LYS A 26 9.39 -18.47 17.49
C LYS A 26 9.47 -18.56 15.96
N ILE A 27 8.51 -19.22 15.32
CA ILE A 27 8.40 -19.27 13.86
C ILE A 27 8.20 -17.85 13.30
N ALA A 28 7.26 -17.08 13.86
CA ALA A 28 7.02 -15.70 13.44
C ALA A 28 8.26 -14.82 13.62
N ASN A 29 8.96 -14.94 14.75
CA ASN A 29 10.19 -14.19 15.00
C ASN A 29 11.31 -14.58 14.03
N ALA A 30 11.51 -15.87 13.77
CA ALA A 30 12.54 -16.33 12.83
C ALA A 30 12.28 -15.83 11.40
N LEU A 31 11.01 -15.81 10.97
CA LEU A 31 10.62 -15.21 9.69
C LEU A 31 10.88 -13.70 9.68
N GLY A 32 10.46 -12.99 10.73
CA GLY A 32 10.69 -11.56 10.88
C GLY A 32 12.17 -11.18 10.85
N GLU A 33 13.01 -11.94 11.55
CA GLU A 33 14.47 -11.77 11.55
C GLU A 33 15.08 -12.03 10.18
N THR A 34 14.62 -13.07 9.47
CA THR A 34 15.06 -13.37 8.11
C THR A 34 14.72 -12.21 7.17
N PHE A 35 13.49 -11.69 7.23
CA PHE A 35 13.09 -10.53 6.43
C PHE A 35 13.90 -9.28 6.79
N ALA A 36 14.08 -9.00 8.08
CA ALA A 36 14.88 -7.86 8.53
C ALA A 36 16.33 -7.96 8.04
N THR A 37 16.92 -9.16 8.07
CA THR A 37 18.28 -9.40 7.59
C THR A 37 18.38 -9.22 6.08
N VAL A 38 17.49 -9.85 5.32
CA VAL A 38 17.49 -9.76 3.84
C VAL A 38 17.15 -8.36 3.36
N SER A 39 16.34 -7.60 4.09
CA SER A 39 16.00 -6.20 3.78
C SER A 39 16.93 -5.18 4.46
N SER A 40 17.96 -5.63 5.17
CA SER A 40 18.93 -4.74 5.81
C SER A 40 19.77 -4.00 4.76
N GLU A 41 20.27 -2.81 5.10
CA GLU A 41 21.11 -2.05 4.16
C GLU A 41 22.39 -2.79 3.78
N THR A 42 22.90 -3.64 4.68
CA THR A 42 24.10 -4.45 4.48
C THR A 42 23.89 -5.66 3.58
N SER A 43 22.64 -6.01 3.23
CA SER A 43 22.35 -7.11 2.31
C SER A 43 22.44 -6.69 0.83
N TYR A 44 22.45 -5.38 0.56
CA TYR A 44 22.52 -4.86 -0.80
C TYR A 44 23.95 -4.87 -1.35
N PRO A 45 24.13 -5.01 -2.68
CA PRO A 45 25.42 -4.74 -3.30
C PRO A 45 25.91 -3.32 -2.99
N GLN A 46 27.22 -3.17 -2.80
CA GLN A 46 27.83 -1.87 -2.44
C GLN A 46 27.49 -0.74 -3.41
N GLU A 47 27.35 -1.06 -4.70
CA GLU A 47 26.93 -0.12 -5.75
C GLU A 47 25.52 0.45 -5.46
N PHE A 48 24.58 -0.41 -5.06
CA PHE A 48 23.22 0.01 -4.73
C PHE A 48 23.16 0.80 -3.43
N ILE A 49 23.94 0.41 -2.40
CA ILE A 49 24.03 1.18 -1.15
C ILE A 49 24.51 2.60 -1.42
N THR A 50 25.53 2.74 -2.29
CA THR A 50 26.10 4.03 -2.68
C THR A 50 25.06 4.88 -3.40
N TYR A 51 24.34 4.28 -4.37
CA TYR A 51 23.25 4.94 -5.07
C TYR A 51 22.14 5.39 -4.11
N LYS A 52 21.58 4.47 -3.31
CA LYS A 52 20.51 4.74 -2.34
C LYS A 52 20.88 5.88 -1.39
N THR A 53 22.03 5.80 -0.73
CA THR A 53 22.50 6.81 0.23
C THR A 53 22.66 8.18 -0.45
N THR A 54 23.15 8.19 -1.70
CA THR A 54 23.30 9.43 -2.48
C THR A 54 21.95 10.04 -2.82
N GLU A 55 20.98 9.24 -3.25
CA GLU A 55 19.64 9.72 -3.64
C GLU A 55 18.79 10.13 -2.43
N GLU A 56 18.77 9.34 -1.36
CA GLU A 56 18.03 9.64 -0.13
C GLU A 56 18.62 10.84 0.64
N GLY A 57 19.92 11.10 0.47
CA GLY A 57 20.59 12.27 1.03
C GLY A 57 20.27 13.58 0.30
N LYS A 58 19.60 13.54 -0.86
CA LYS A 58 19.22 14.75 -1.59
C LYS A 58 18.10 15.46 -0.83
N VAL A 59 18.34 16.73 -0.49
CA VAL A 59 17.31 17.58 0.10
C VAL A 59 16.20 17.81 -0.92
N LEU A 60 15.02 17.29 -0.64
CA LEU A 60 13.82 17.54 -1.45
C LEU A 60 13.33 18.96 -1.19
N LYS A 61 13.29 19.78 -2.23
CA LYS A 61 12.66 21.11 -2.21
C LYS A 61 11.22 20.97 -2.66
N PHE A 62 10.30 20.83 -1.70
CA PHE A 62 8.86 20.77 -1.95
C PHE A 62 8.25 22.14 -2.28
N THR A 63 8.99 23.22 -2.06
CA THR A 63 8.59 24.56 -2.47
C THR A 63 8.87 24.74 -3.96
N THR A 64 7.83 24.65 -4.77
CA THR A 64 7.85 25.10 -6.16
C THR A 64 6.96 26.34 -6.26
N ASN A 65 7.41 27.35 -7.02
CA ASN A 65 6.57 28.50 -7.39
C ASN A 65 5.83 28.22 -8.71
N SER A 66 5.67 26.94 -9.06
CA SER A 66 5.04 26.56 -10.30
C SER A 66 3.52 26.54 -10.15
N ASN A 67 2.85 27.23 -11.05
CA ASN A 67 1.40 27.14 -11.22
C ASN A 67 1.07 25.86 -11.99
N GLU A 68 1.24 24.73 -11.31
CA GLU A 68 0.88 23.43 -11.87
C GLU A 68 -0.64 23.33 -12.02
N GLU A 69 -1.10 22.63 -13.06
CA GLU A 69 -2.53 22.47 -13.34
C GLU A 69 -3.28 21.89 -12.14
N TYR A 70 -2.68 20.97 -11.39
CA TYR A 70 -3.25 20.36 -10.18
C TYR A 70 -3.47 21.34 -9.01
N ASN A 71 -2.82 22.51 -9.01
CA ASN A 71 -3.00 23.56 -8.01
C ASN A 71 -4.13 24.54 -8.37
N SER A 72 -4.74 24.39 -9.55
CA SER A 72 -5.89 25.21 -9.96
C SER A 72 -7.13 24.84 -9.16
N ASP A 73 -8.10 25.75 -9.09
CA ASP A 73 -9.40 25.43 -8.50
C ASP A 73 -10.03 24.24 -9.21
N SER A 74 -10.52 23.28 -8.42
CA SER A 74 -11.17 22.09 -8.96
C SER A 74 -12.39 22.48 -9.79
N ASN A 75 -12.49 21.94 -11.01
CA ASN A 75 -13.62 22.19 -11.89
C ASN A 75 -14.55 20.98 -11.99
N LEU A 76 -15.83 21.25 -12.24
CA LEU A 76 -16.87 20.26 -12.44
C LEU A 76 -16.56 19.25 -13.56
N THR A 77 -15.91 19.68 -14.63
CA THR A 77 -15.48 18.79 -15.73
C THR A 77 -14.51 17.71 -15.23
N GLU A 78 -13.63 18.07 -14.30
CA GLU A 78 -12.67 17.12 -13.71
C GLU A 78 -13.39 16.12 -12.81
N LEU A 79 -14.37 16.58 -12.02
CA LEU A 79 -15.22 15.71 -11.22
C LEU A 79 -15.99 14.71 -12.09
N LYS A 80 -16.63 15.17 -13.18
CA LYS A 80 -17.32 14.29 -14.15
C LYS A 80 -16.36 13.25 -14.73
N ARG A 81 -15.19 13.69 -15.20
CA ARG A 81 -14.15 12.79 -15.74
C ARG A 81 -13.65 11.77 -14.71
N ALA A 82 -13.52 12.17 -13.45
CA ALA A 82 -13.10 11.30 -12.36
C ALA A 82 -14.18 10.25 -12.04
N LEU A 83 -15.45 10.64 -12.02
CA LEU A 83 -16.59 9.73 -11.83
C LEU A 83 -16.69 8.72 -12.98
N ASP A 84 -16.57 9.16 -14.24
CA ASP A 84 -16.62 8.28 -15.42
C ASP A 84 -15.49 7.24 -15.44
N LYS A 85 -14.31 7.60 -14.93
CA LYS A 85 -13.14 6.69 -14.84
C LYS A 85 -13.17 5.79 -13.61
N SER A 86 -14.00 6.10 -12.62
CA SER A 86 -14.08 5.35 -11.38
C SER A 86 -14.92 4.09 -11.56
N ARG A 87 -14.54 3.00 -10.87
CA ARG A 87 -15.30 1.75 -10.87
C ARG A 87 -16.05 1.62 -9.54
N PRO A 88 -17.29 1.09 -9.53
CA PRO A 88 -18.01 0.83 -8.29
C PRO A 88 -17.23 -0.19 -7.45
N THR A 89 -16.88 0.21 -6.23
CA THR A 89 -16.26 -0.64 -5.21
C THR A 89 -17.14 -0.64 -3.97
N SER A 90 -16.91 -1.59 -3.06
CA SER A 90 -17.59 -1.60 -1.76
C SER A 90 -17.45 -0.24 -1.05
N PRO A 91 -18.47 0.21 -0.29
CA PRO A 91 -18.42 1.47 0.44
C PRO A 91 -17.27 1.50 1.44
N GLY A 92 -16.75 2.69 1.69
CA GLY A 92 -15.79 2.93 2.76
C GLY A 92 -16.47 2.89 4.15
N PRO A 93 -15.73 3.22 5.21
CA PRO A 93 -16.28 3.34 6.57
C PRO A 93 -17.38 4.41 6.73
N ASP A 94 -17.53 5.30 5.74
CA ASP A 94 -18.59 6.30 5.64
C ASP A 94 -19.91 5.76 5.05
N ASP A 95 -19.91 4.51 4.58
CA ASP A 95 -21.04 3.83 3.93
C ASP A 95 -21.57 4.54 2.67
N ILE A 96 -20.73 5.35 2.03
CA ILE A 96 -21.06 6.06 0.79
C ILE A 96 -20.58 5.23 -0.40
N HIS A 97 -21.52 4.68 -1.17
CA HIS A 97 -21.19 3.96 -2.40
C HIS A 97 -21.00 4.93 -3.58
N LEU A 98 -20.08 4.64 -4.51
CA LEU A 98 -19.86 5.46 -5.72
C LEU A 98 -21.15 5.73 -6.50
N ASN A 99 -22.05 4.73 -6.56
CA ASN A 99 -23.36 4.86 -7.20
C ASN A 99 -24.22 5.97 -6.59
N MET A 100 -24.09 6.26 -5.29
CA MET A 100 -24.83 7.37 -4.69
C MET A 100 -24.36 8.70 -5.29
N ILE A 101 -23.04 8.88 -5.44
CA ILE A 101 -22.42 10.09 -5.97
C ILE A 101 -22.74 10.26 -7.46
N THR A 102 -22.66 9.20 -8.25
CA THR A 102 -22.97 9.26 -9.69
C THR A 102 -24.42 9.64 -9.95
N HIS A 103 -25.37 9.12 -9.17
CA HIS A 103 -26.79 9.45 -9.33
C HIS A 103 -27.18 10.80 -8.71
N LEU A 104 -26.42 11.33 -7.73
CA LEU A 104 -26.59 12.70 -7.24
C LEU A 104 -26.19 13.73 -8.31
N SER A 105 -25.09 13.47 -9.05
CA SER A 105 -24.60 14.39 -10.07
C SER A 105 -25.52 14.57 -11.29
N VAL A 106 -26.49 13.68 -11.49
CA VAL A 106 -27.50 13.76 -12.57
C VAL A 106 -28.66 14.69 -12.20
N ILE A 107 -28.85 15.03 -10.92
CA ILE A 107 -30.06 15.74 -10.47
C ILE A 107 -29.92 17.28 -10.49
N HIS A 108 -28.73 17.86 -10.58
CA HIS A 108 -28.59 19.32 -10.78
C HIS A 108 -27.24 19.73 -11.40
N LEU A 109 -27.08 19.47 -12.70
CA LEU A 109 -26.07 20.12 -13.56
C LEU A 109 -26.64 20.41 -14.94
#